data_AF-A0AB73H483-F1
#
_entry.id   AF-A0AB73H483-F1
#
_cell.length_a   1.000
_cell.length_b   1.000
_cell.length_c   1.000
_cell.angle_alpha   90.00
_cell.angle_beta   90.00
_cell.angle_gamma   90.00
#
_symmetry.space_group_name_H-M   'P 1'
#
loop_
_entity.id
_entity.type
_entity.pdbx_description
1 polymer ?
#
loop_
_entity_poly.entity_id
_entity_poly.type
_entity_poly.pdbx_seq_one_letter_code
_entity_poly.pdbx_strand_id
1 'polypeptide(L)'
;MDEVARWVRACRDRSIVGCTYQSMEEEGPKAVRLSPHALGFDGLRWHIRAYCHERMIFRDFAIGRLGIQIVEEGDSHVDPREDVGWTTLVEVVLVPHPKLGRLQREAVARDYGMSSDRHVLTCQKAMLFYTLRHLNLESLSVSERAAEQHVIVENVEQVKRWMEEDRAGIQGL
;
A
#
# COMPACT_ATOMS: atom_id res chain seq x y z
N MET A 1 0.30 -21.27 -8.36
CA MET A 1 -0.57 -20.68 -9.40
C MET A 1 -2.06 -20.71 -9.00
N ASP A 2 -2.54 -21.76 -8.33
CA ASP A 2 -3.97 -21.88 -7.93
C ASP A 2 -4.40 -20.89 -6.81
N GLU A 3 -3.51 -20.54 -5.89
CA GLU A 3 -3.85 -19.69 -4.73
C GLU A 3 -4.25 -18.25 -5.09
N VAL A 4 -3.47 -17.57 -5.95
CA VAL A 4 -3.82 -16.22 -6.42
C VAL A 4 -5.16 -16.25 -7.17
N ALA A 5 -5.40 -17.30 -7.96
CA ALA A 5 -6.65 -17.45 -8.69
C ALA A 5 -7.85 -17.61 -7.74
N ARG A 6 -7.69 -18.25 -6.57
CA ARG A 6 -8.74 -18.32 -5.54
C ARG A 6 -9.06 -16.96 -4.96
N TRP A 7 -8.04 -16.17 -4.60
CA TRP A 7 -8.26 -14.81 -4.10
C TRP A 7 -8.93 -13.90 -5.13
N VAL A 8 -8.51 -13.98 -6.39
CA VAL A 8 -9.15 -13.22 -7.48
C VAL A 8 -10.62 -13.62 -7.64
N ARG A 9 -10.94 -14.93 -7.57
CA ARG A 9 -12.34 -15.40 -7.58
C ARG A 9 -13.12 -14.89 -6.38
N ALA A 10 -12.56 -14.99 -5.16
CA ALA A 10 -13.21 -14.49 -3.96
C ALA A 10 -13.51 -12.98 -4.01
N CYS A 11 -12.58 -12.17 -4.55
CA CYS A 11 -12.83 -10.74 -4.79
C CYS A 11 -14.00 -10.52 -5.76
N ARG A 12 -14.01 -11.25 -6.88
CA ARG A 12 -15.04 -11.15 -7.93
C ARG A 12 -16.41 -11.57 -7.41
N ASP A 13 -16.45 -12.69 -6.69
CA ASP A 13 -17.67 -13.34 -6.22
C ASP A 13 -18.13 -12.77 -4.87
N ARG A 14 -17.37 -11.81 -4.32
CA ARG A 14 -17.62 -11.15 -3.02
C ARG A 14 -17.79 -12.16 -1.89
N SER A 15 -16.96 -13.19 -1.86
CA SER A 15 -17.06 -14.28 -0.89
C SER A 15 -16.30 -13.97 0.39
N ILE A 16 -16.79 -14.48 1.53
CA ILE A 16 -16.01 -14.55 2.76
C ILE A 16 -15.05 -15.74 2.63
N VAL A 17 -13.79 -15.50 2.96
CA VAL A 17 -12.74 -16.51 2.95
C VAL A 17 -12.19 -16.71 4.36
N GLY A 18 -12.35 -17.92 4.88
CA GLY A 18 -11.60 -18.41 6.05
C GLY A 18 -10.20 -18.87 5.62
N CYS A 19 -9.17 -18.36 6.28
CA CYS A 19 -7.78 -18.77 6.06
C CYS A 19 -6.94 -18.58 7.34
N THR A 20 -5.65 -18.89 7.27
CA THR A 20 -4.68 -18.46 8.29
C THR A 20 -3.81 -17.33 7.76
N TYR A 21 -3.31 -16.48 8.66
CA TYR A 21 -2.35 -15.43 8.33
C TYR A 21 -1.19 -15.43 9.33
N GLN A 22 0.04 -15.48 8.81
CA GLN A 22 1.25 -15.31 9.62
C GLN A 22 1.61 -13.83 9.73
N SER A 23 1.43 -13.28 10.93
CA SER A 23 1.91 -11.94 11.28
C SER A 23 3.45 -11.91 11.42
N MET A 24 4.05 -10.73 11.35
CA MET A 24 5.46 -10.53 11.74
C MET A 24 5.62 -10.15 13.21
N GLU A 25 4.54 -9.77 13.89
CA GLU A 25 4.56 -9.36 15.31
C GLU A 25 4.26 -10.54 16.24
N GLU A 26 3.73 -11.63 15.71
CA GLU A 26 3.29 -12.79 16.48
C GLU A 26 4.02 -14.05 16.04
N GLU A 27 4.22 -14.97 16.99
CA GLU A 27 5.04 -16.18 16.76
C GLU A 27 4.40 -17.21 15.81
N GLY A 28 3.08 -17.16 15.55
CA GLY A 28 2.41 -18.17 14.75
C GLY A 28 1.22 -17.69 13.91
N PRO A 29 0.73 -18.52 12.97
CA PRO A 29 -0.39 -18.16 12.13
C PRO A 29 -1.68 -18.12 12.93
N LYS A 30 -2.53 -17.13 12.68
CA LYS A 30 -3.87 -17.04 13.25
C LYS A 30 -4.94 -17.30 12.19
N ALA A 31 -6.00 -17.98 12.58
CA ALA A 31 -7.20 -18.07 11.75
C ALA A 31 -7.84 -16.68 11.63
N VAL A 32 -8.21 -16.31 10.41
CA VAL A 32 -8.87 -15.05 10.07
C VAL A 32 -9.95 -15.29 9.02
N ARG A 33 -10.98 -14.47 9.05
CA ARG A 33 -12.01 -14.42 8.01
C ARG A 33 -11.93 -13.08 7.31
N LEU A 34 -11.80 -13.15 5.99
CA LEU A 34 -11.55 -12.00 5.14
C LEU A 34 -12.69 -11.84 4.14
N SER A 35 -13.15 -10.61 3.94
CA SER A 35 -13.92 -10.23 2.75
C SER A 35 -12.97 -9.50 1.79
N PRO A 36 -12.27 -10.23 0.90
CA PRO A 36 -11.34 -9.62 -0.04
C PRO A 36 -12.11 -8.85 -1.12
N HIS A 37 -11.54 -7.74 -1.57
CA HIS A 37 -12.17 -6.94 -2.65
C HIS A 37 -11.18 -6.41 -3.68
N ALA A 38 -9.89 -6.35 -3.37
CA ALA A 38 -8.89 -5.91 -4.34
C ALA A 38 -7.51 -6.56 -4.15
N LEU A 39 -6.68 -6.43 -5.17
CA LEU A 39 -5.26 -6.80 -5.13
C LEU A 39 -4.38 -5.57 -5.27
N GLY A 40 -3.34 -5.48 -4.44
CA GLY A 40 -2.31 -4.44 -4.50
C GLY A 40 -0.92 -5.05 -4.73
N PHE A 41 -0.05 -4.33 -5.43
CA PHE A 41 1.35 -4.71 -5.60
C PHE A 41 2.26 -3.59 -5.08
N ASP A 42 3.17 -3.91 -4.15
CA ASP A 42 4.05 -2.92 -3.49
C ASP A 42 5.43 -2.75 -4.18
N GLY A 43 5.63 -3.39 -5.33
CA GLY A 43 6.93 -3.46 -6.01
C GLY A 43 7.76 -4.70 -5.66
N LEU A 44 7.34 -5.49 -4.66
CA LEU A 44 8.00 -6.74 -4.24
C LEU A 44 7.02 -7.90 -4.05
N ARG A 45 5.84 -7.63 -3.47
CA ARG A 45 4.84 -8.62 -3.04
C ARG A 45 3.45 -8.20 -3.48
N TRP A 46 2.64 -9.21 -3.76
CA TRP A 46 1.20 -9.04 -3.92
C TRP A 46 0.51 -9.08 -2.56
N HIS A 47 -0.49 -8.21 -2.42
CA HIS A 47 -1.34 -8.08 -1.25
C HIS A 47 -2.80 -8.25 -1.64
N ILE A 48 -3.58 -8.82 -0.73
CA ILE A 48 -5.05 -8.78 -0.79
C ILE A 48 -5.52 -7.65 0.13
N ARG A 49 -6.27 -6.71 -0.42
CA ARG A 49 -7.04 -5.76 0.37
C ARG A 49 -8.37 -6.42 0.77
N ALA A 50 -8.59 -6.56 2.07
CA ALA A 50 -9.76 -7.23 2.60
C ALA A 50 -10.27 -6.58 3.88
N TYR A 51 -11.58 -6.67 4.11
CA TYR A 51 -12.13 -6.46 5.43
C TYR A 51 -11.82 -7.67 6.32
N CYS A 52 -11.13 -7.45 7.43
CA CYS A 52 -10.85 -8.48 8.43
C CYS A 52 -11.99 -8.51 9.45
N HIS A 53 -12.74 -9.60 9.50
CA HIS A 53 -13.89 -9.73 10.41
C HIS A 53 -13.47 -9.77 11.88
N GLU A 54 -12.27 -10.27 12.18
CA GLU A 54 -11.75 -10.34 13.55
C GLU A 54 -11.34 -8.96 14.09
N ARG A 55 -10.97 -8.03 13.20
CA ARG A 55 -10.57 -6.66 13.57
C ARG A 55 -11.59 -5.59 13.19
N MET A 56 -12.62 -5.97 12.44
CA MET A 56 -13.65 -5.08 11.93
C MET A 56 -13.09 -3.88 11.15
N ILE A 57 -12.08 -4.12 10.30
CA ILE A 57 -11.40 -3.07 9.52
C ILE A 57 -10.79 -3.61 8.23
N PHE A 58 -10.70 -2.76 7.20
CA PHE A 58 -9.98 -3.05 5.96
C PHE A 58 -8.46 -2.97 6.15
N ARG A 59 -7.74 -4.00 5.68
CA ARG A 59 -6.27 -4.09 5.76
C ARG A 59 -5.69 -4.84 4.57
N ASP A 60 -4.38 -4.70 4.42
CA ASP A 60 -3.57 -5.39 3.41
C ASP A 60 -2.94 -6.65 3.98
N PHE A 61 -3.11 -7.77 3.26
CA PHE A 61 -2.56 -9.07 3.62
C PHE A 61 -1.62 -9.56 2.52
N ALA A 62 -0.33 -9.67 2.82
CA ALA A 62 0.65 -10.20 1.87
C ALA A 62 0.31 -11.66 1.53
N ILE A 63 0.13 -11.96 0.24
CA ILE A 63 -0.34 -13.29 -0.21
C ILE A 63 0.59 -14.40 0.29
N GLY A 64 1.90 -14.18 0.26
CA GLY A 64 2.88 -15.18 0.71
C GLY A 64 2.85 -15.50 2.21
N ARG A 65 1.98 -14.85 3.00
CA ARG A 65 1.75 -15.13 4.42
C ARG A 65 0.36 -15.71 4.71
N LEU A 66 -0.48 -15.87 3.68
CA LEU A 66 -1.79 -16.50 3.79
C LEU A 66 -1.63 -18.03 3.74
N GLY A 67 -2.47 -18.72 4.49
CA GLY A 67 -2.50 -20.17 4.54
C GLY A 67 -3.11 -20.79 3.29
N ILE A 68 -2.63 -22.00 2.95
CA ILE A 68 -3.03 -22.74 1.73
C ILE A 68 -4.47 -23.29 1.82
N GLN A 69 -5.00 -23.47 3.04
CA GLN A 69 -6.36 -23.97 3.27
C GLN A 69 -7.38 -22.82 3.28
N ILE A 70 -7.65 -22.29 2.09
CA ILE A 70 -8.72 -21.31 1.84
C ILE A 70 -10.07 -22.04 1.82
N VAL A 71 -10.99 -21.61 2.69
CA VAL A 71 -12.37 -22.11 2.76
C VAL A 71 -13.31 -20.96 2.44
N GLU A 72 -14.18 -21.12 1.44
CA GLU A 72 -15.26 -20.17 1.18
C GLU A 72 -16.36 -20.36 2.23
N GLU A 73 -16.69 -19.30 2.96
CA GLU A 73 -17.64 -19.31 4.08
C GLU A 73 -18.98 -18.63 3.72
N GLY A 74 -19.22 -18.38 2.44
CA GLY A 74 -20.45 -17.77 1.91
C GLY A 74 -20.25 -16.36 1.37
N ASP A 75 -21.35 -15.62 1.20
CA ASP A 75 -21.34 -14.29 0.61
C ASP A 75 -20.99 -13.20 1.63
N SER A 76 -20.19 -12.23 1.21
CA SER A 76 -19.88 -11.04 2.00
C SER A 76 -20.87 -9.92 1.73
N HIS A 77 -21.41 -9.37 2.81
CA HIS A 77 -22.23 -8.15 2.78
C HIS A 77 -21.43 -6.88 3.04
N VAL A 78 -20.11 -6.98 3.23
CA VAL A 78 -19.24 -5.80 3.37
C VAL A 78 -19.20 -5.06 2.04
N ASP A 79 -19.41 -3.75 2.07
CA ASP A 79 -19.34 -2.91 0.88
C ASP A 79 -17.90 -2.42 0.65
N PRO A 80 -17.23 -2.79 -0.45
CA PRO A 80 -15.90 -2.28 -0.79
C PRO A 80 -15.81 -0.76 -0.83
N ARG A 81 -16.94 -0.05 -1.04
CA ARG A 81 -17.00 1.41 -1.03
C ARG A 81 -16.77 2.03 0.34
N GLU A 82 -16.91 1.25 1.41
CA GLU A 82 -16.61 1.67 2.78
C GLU A 82 -15.09 1.65 3.07
N ASP A 83 -14.29 1.02 2.21
CA ASP A 83 -12.83 1.08 2.29
C ASP A 83 -12.30 2.42 1.80
N VAL A 84 -12.35 3.43 2.68
CA VAL A 84 -11.85 4.78 2.36
C VAL A 84 -10.37 4.75 1.99
N GLY A 85 -9.57 3.87 2.58
CA GLY A 85 -8.15 3.71 2.24
C GLY A 85 -7.95 3.28 0.79
N TRP A 86 -8.75 2.32 0.31
CA TRP A 86 -8.63 1.84 -1.06
C TRP A 86 -9.32 2.73 -2.10
N THR A 87 -10.49 3.28 -1.76
CA THR A 87 -11.30 4.09 -2.70
C THR A 87 -10.79 5.51 -2.87
N THR A 88 -9.95 6.01 -1.96
CA THR A 88 -9.33 7.33 -2.08
C THR A 88 -8.03 7.25 -2.87
N LEU A 89 -7.95 7.98 -3.98
CA LEU A 89 -6.69 8.25 -4.67
C LEU A 89 -5.99 9.45 -4.03
N VAL A 90 -4.68 9.35 -3.86
CA VAL A 90 -3.81 10.41 -3.32
C VAL A 90 -2.66 10.68 -4.26
N GLU A 91 -2.17 11.92 -4.25
CA GLU A 91 -1.10 12.40 -5.12
C GLU A 91 0.16 12.70 -4.33
N VAL A 92 1.27 12.03 -4.63
CA VAL A 92 2.59 12.34 -4.10
C VAL A 92 3.34 13.15 -5.14
N VAL A 93 3.69 14.39 -4.81
CA VAL A 93 4.43 15.27 -5.70
C VAL A 93 5.92 15.11 -5.44
N LEU A 94 6.63 14.50 -6.38
CA LEU A 94 8.07 14.38 -6.37
C LEU A 94 8.72 15.57 -7.06
N VAL A 95 9.75 16.11 -6.42
CA VAL A 95 10.63 17.16 -6.98
C VAL A 95 12.10 16.79 -6.78
N PRO A 96 13.02 17.25 -7.66
CA PRO A 96 14.45 17.05 -7.45
C PRO A 96 14.89 17.65 -6.12
N HIS A 97 15.85 17.01 -5.47
CA HIS A 97 16.40 17.51 -4.23
C HIS A 97 17.03 18.92 -4.43
N PRO A 98 16.74 19.91 -3.55
CA PRO A 98 17.12 21.31 -3.77
C PRO A 98 18.63 21.60 -3.81
N LYS A 99 19.47 20.70 -3.30
CA LYS A 99 20.94 20.86 -3.31
C LYS A 99 21.60 20.28 -4.57
N LEU A 100 20.83 19.67 -5.46
CA LEU A 100 21.34 19.22 -6.75
C LEU A 100 21.62 20.41 -7.67
N GLY A 101 22.79 20.38 -8.32
CA GLY A 101 23.13 21.33 -9.37
C GLY A 101 22.22 21.16 -10.60
N ARG A 102 22.23 22.13 -11.52
CA ARG A 102 21.34 22.15 -12.69
C ARG A 102 21.36 20.85 -13.50
N LEU A 103 22.54 20.38 -13.87
CA LEU A 103 22.70 19.16 -14.68
C LEU A 103 22.23 17.89 -13.95
N GLN A 104 22.39 17.84 -12.62
CA GLN A 104 21.91 16.72 -11.81
C GLN A 104 20.39 16.72 -11.74
N ARG A 105 19.75 17.89 -11.55
CA ARG A 105 18.28 18.00 -11.57
C ARG A 105 17.71 17.59 -12.93
N GLU A 106 18.35 18.00 -14.03
CA GLU A 106 17.95 17.59 -15.38
C GLU A 106 18.07 16.07 -15.58
N ALA A 107 19.07 15.41 -14.99
CA ALA A 107 19.20 13.95 -15.01
C ALA A 107 18.08 13.28 -14.20
N VAL A 108 17.86 13.72 -12.95
CA VAL A 108 16.79 13.22 -12.08
C VAL A 108 15.41 13.43 -12.72
N ALA A 109 15.16 14.58 -13.31
CA ALA A 109 13.91 14.88 -14.00
C ALA A 109 13.64 13.88 -15.15
N ARG A 110 14.68 13.45 -15.87
CA ARG A 110 14.54 12.39 -16.88
C ARG A 110 14.28 11.02 -16.27
N ASP A 111 15.01 10.64 -15.22
CA ASP A 111 14.88 9.34 -14.55
C ASP A 111 13.46 9.13 -13.98
N TYR A 112 12.84 10.20 -13.48
CA TYR A 112 11.50 10.17 -12.88
C TYR A 112 10.39 10.63 -13.83
N GLY A 113 10.69 10.93 -15.09
CA GLY A 113 9.67 11.41 -16.05
C GLY A 113 8.95 12.69 -15.60
N MET A 114 9.71 13.64 -15.04
CA MET A 114 9.19 14.91 -14.55
C MET A 114 8.87 15.88 -15.68
N SER A 115 7.82 16.68 -15.48
CA SER A 115 7.50 17.86 -16.28
C SER A 115 7.64 19.10 -15.41
N SER A 116 8.45 20.07 -15.84
CA SER A 116 8.76 21.28 -15.07
C SER A 116 9.26 20.96 -13.64
N ASP A 117 10.22 20.04 -13.53
CA ASP A 117 10.82 19.57 -12.27
C ASP A 117 9.81 18.95 -11.27
N ARG A 118 8.64 18.51 -11.74
CA ARG A 118 7.62 17.85 -10.91
C ARG A 118 7.16 16.56 -11.56
N HIS A 119 6.98 15.53 -10.74
CA HIS A 119 6.28 14.30 -11.13
C HIS A 119 5.21 14.00 -10.09
N VAL A 120 3.97 13.80 -10.55
CA VAL A 120 2.83 13.51 -9.67
C VAL A 120 2.54 12.02 -9.75
N LEU A 121 2.82 11.31 -8.66
CA LEU A 121 2.47 9.90 -8.51
C LEU A 121 1.10 9.77 -7.88
N THR A 122 0.18 9.12 -8.57
CA THR A 122 -1.15 8.81 -8.02
C THR A 122 -1.20 7.36 -7.56
N CYS A 123 -1.68 7.12 -6.35
CA CYS A 123 -1.88 5.76 -5.80
C CYS A 123 -3.11 5.72 -4.89
N GLN A 124 -3.61 4.52 -4.58
CA GLN A 124 -4.62 4.37 -3.51
C GLN A 124 -4.00 4.79 -2.17
N LYS A 125 -4.78 5.44 -1.30
CA LYS A 125 -4.31 5.88 0.03
C LYS A 125 -3.75 4.71 0.86
N ALA A 126 -4.41 3.55 0.81
CA ALA A 126 -3.94 2.29 1.42
C ALA A 126 -2.56 1.85 0.93
N MET A 127 -2.22 2.18 -0.33
CA MET A 127 -0.93 1.80 -0.92
C MET A 127 0.16 2.84 -0.71
N LEU A 128 -0.15 4.01 -0.15
CA LEU A 128 0.77 5.15 -0.04
C LEU A 128 2.05 4.80 0.72
N PHE A 129 1.95 4.09 1.84
CA PHE A 129 3.13 3.66 2.61
C PHE A 129 4.09 2.84 1.76
N TYR A 130 3.54 1.88 1.00
CA TYR A 130 4.30 1.01 0.13
C TYR A 130 4.93 1.79 -1.03
N THR A 131 4.20 2.73 -1.63
CA THR A 131 4.72 3.62 -2.66
C THR A 131 5.91 4.43 -2.15
N LEU A 132 5.81 5.04 -0.97
CA LEU A 132 6.92 5.78 -0.37
C LEU A 132 8.13 4.88 -0.06
N ARG A 133 7.89 3.68 0.46
CA ARG A 133 8.94 2.69 0.71
C ARG A 133 9.68 2.28 -0.55
N HIS A 134 8.97 2.04 -1.65
CA HIS A 134 9.57 1.71 -2.93
C HIS A 134 10.51 2.82 -3.44
N LEU A 135 10.19 4.07 -3.12
CA LEU A 135 10.97 5.26 -3.48
C LEU A 135 12.06 5.62 -2.45
N ASN A 136 12.21 4.86 -1.36
CA ASN A 136 13.05 5.20 -0.20
C ASN A 136 12.66 6.55 0.46
N LEU A 137 11.37 6.86 0.51
CA LEU A 137 10.78 8.09 1.07
C LEU A 137 9.87 7.82 2.28
N GLU A 138 10.10 6.74 3.03
CA GLU A 138 9.37 6.47 4.28
C GLU A 138 9.59 7.57 5.33
N SER A 139 10.80 8.15 5.35
CA SER A 139 11.05 9.40 6.06
C SER A 139 10.89 10.57 5.09
N LEU A 140 10.00 11.50 5.44
CA LEU A 140 9.77 12.72 4.68
C LEU A 140 10.75 13.85 5.05
N SER A 141 11.74 13.56 5.90
CA SER A 141 12.85 14.47 6.15
C SER A 141 13.73 14.58 4.92
N VAL A 142 14.16 15.79 4.59
CA VAL A 142 15.13 16.03 3.51
C VAL A 142 16.53 15.76 4.04
N SER A 143 17.26 14.85 3.41
CA SER A 143 18.66 14.54 3.71
C SER A 143 19.56 15.74 3.42
N GLU A 144 20.67 15.85 4.12
CA GLU A 144 21.70 16.82 3.75
C GLU A 144 22.49 16.37 2.51
N ARG A 145 22.50 15.07 2.22
CA ARG A 145 23.28 14.41 1.16
C ARG A 145 22.39 14.13 -0.06
N ALA A 146 22.25 15.13 -0.94
CA ALA A 146 21.44 15.02 -2.15
C ALA A 146 21.86 13.90 -3.12
N ALA A 147 23.10 13.41 -3.04
CA ALA A 147 23.57 12.27 -3.83
C ALA A 147 23.01 10.92 -3.34
N GLU A 148 22.41 10.87 -2.15
CA GLU A 148 21.77 9.66 -1.58
C GLU A 148 20.24 9.76 -1.62
N GLN A 149 19.70 10.96 -1.82
CA GLN A 149 18.28 11.23 -1.97
C GLN A 149 18.07 12.17 -3.16
N HIS A 150 17.76 11.60 -4.33
CA HIS A 150 17.65 12.39 -5.56
C HIS A 150 16.36 13.21 -5.66
N VAL A 151 15.28 12.72 -5.03
CA VAL A 151 13.96 13.35 -5.03
C VAL A 151 13.45 13.51 -3.61
N ILE A 152 12.58 14.50 -3.41
CA ILE A 152 11.85 14.72 -2.16
C ILE A 152 10.36 14.85 -2.45
N VAL A 153 9.55 14.70 -1.41
CA VAL A 153 8.12 14.99 -1.48
C VAL A 153 7.91 16.50 -1.26
N GLU A 154 7.21 17.16 -2.17
CA GLU A 154 6.86 18.59 -2.06
C GLU A 154 5.66 18.79 -1.12
N ASN A 155 4.61 17.98 -1.27
CA ASN A 155 3.34 18.09 -0.54
C ASN A 155 3.34 17.28 0.77
N VAL A 156 4.36 17.52 1.60
CA VAL A 156 4.68 16.73 2.80
C VAL A 156 3.51 16.67 3.79
N GLU A 157 2.82 17.79 4.02
CA GLU A 157 1.71 17.88 4.98
C GLU A 157 0.54 16.99 4.57
N GLN A 158 0.19 16.97 3.28
CA GLN A 158 -0.87 16.11 2.78
C GLN A 158 -0.47 14.64 2.88
N VAL A 159 0.76 14.30 2.50
CA VAL A 159 1.27 12.92 2.59
C VAL A 159 1.30 12.42 4.03
N LYS A 160 1.78 13.23 5.00
CA LYS A 160 1.75 12.86 6.42
C LYS A 160 0.33 12.60 6.91
N ARG A 161 -0.60 13.49 6.60
CA ARG A 161 -2.01 13.35 6.99
C ARG A 161 -2.61 12.05 6.45
N TRP A 162 -2.43 11.76 5.16
CA TRP A 162 -2.95 10.53 4.54
C TRP A 162 -2.33 9.27 5.14
N MET A 163 -1.03 9.30 5.45
CA MET A 163 -0.33 8.21 6.13
C MET A 163 -0.89 7.95 7.53
N GLU A 164 -1.19 9.00 8.29
CA GLU A 164 -1.79 8.90 9.62
C GLU A 164 -3.22 8.38 9.57
N GLU A 165 -4.04 8.89 8.64
CA GLU A 165 -5.43 8.45 8.44
C GLU A 165 -5.53 6.95 8.12
N ASP A 166 -4.63 6.42 7.29
CA ASP A 166 -4.64 4.99 6.94
C ASP A 166 -3.99 4.13 8.04
N ARG A 167 -2.86 4.59 8.62
CA ARG A 167 -2.14 3.84 9.68
C ARG A 167 -2.82 3.84 11.05
N ALA A 168 -3.72 4.78 11.34
CA ALA A 168 -4.57 4.72 12.53
C ALA A 168 -5.41 3.42 12.55
N GLY A 169 -5.65 2.82 11.39
CA GLY A 169 -6.28 1.51 11.24
C GLY A 169 -5.33 0.31 11.29
N ILE A 170 -4.01 0.51 11.37
CA ILE A 170 -2.97 -0.54 11.25
C ILE A 170 -2.33 -0.90 12.60
N GLN A 171 -2.39 -0.03 13.61
CA GLN A 171 -1.86 -0.36 14.94
C GLN A 171 -2.60 -1.55 15.56
N GLY A 172 -1.82 -2.47 16.11
CA GLY A 172 -2.29 -3.71 16.71
C GLY A 172 -2.41 -4.81 15.66
N LEU A 173 -1.48 -5.77 15.73
CA LEU A 173 -1.84 -7.18 15.71
C LEU A 173 -2.27 -7.62 17.13
#